data_AF-A0A445BDV4-F1
#
_entry.id   AF-A0A445BDV4-F1
#
_cell.length_a   1.000
_cell.length_b   1.000
_cell.length_c   1.000
_cell.angle_alpha   90.00
_cell.angle_beta   90.00
_cell.angle_gamma   90.00
#
_symmetry.space_group_name_H-M   'P 1'
#
loop_
_entity.id
_entity.type
_entity.pdbx_description
1 polymer ?
#
loop_
_entity_poly.entity_id
_entity_poly.type
_entity_poly.pdbx_seq_one_letter_code
_entity_poly.pdbx_strand_id
1 'polypeptide(L)'
;MVSKPFEGRKKWEFKLKQAEYSKKLQDELNQYKSYDIGDECLADEVFAQMLVSKGCDPLPKRRCHPKSPKDSNIVWDPYTCKSHTCLIEWKNNKGYCKDCFDVKGRKKGRWIFVDGGLDFGIDQVLGTKRSDSTIHIGLDIGGETGTFAARIKERNVTIITSTLDLDGPFSHFIASRGLIPFFETTLDIVHSMKFIGNWLPETMLEFLLYDVYRVSRPGKIFWLEHFFCFGSQVNGTYLPMLDRVGFNKLRWHAARKLHHDGVRKNEWYISVLLVKPMICGMHENIMLKIN
;
A
#
# COMPACT_ATOMS: atom_id res chain seq x y z
N MET A 1 17.95 -2.01 38.70
CA MET A 1 17.20 -2.15 37.42
C MET A 1 16.79 -0.76 36.97
N VAL A 2 17.52 -0.17 36.02
CA VAL A 2 17.21 1.16 35.48
C VAL A 2 16.32 0.97 34.26
N SER A 3 15.07 1.39 34.37
CA SER A 3 14.12 1.54 33.26
C SER A 3 14.69 2.53 32.24
N LYS A 4 14.97 2.08 31.01
CA LYS A 4 15.39 2.97 29.91
C LYS A 4 14.18 3.81 29.43
N PRO A 5 14.27 5.16 29.43
CA PRO A 5 13.24 6.04 28.88
C PRO A 5 13.54 6.45 27.41
N PHE A 6 14.19 5.58 26.62
CA PHE A 6 14.76 5.96 25.32
C PHE A 6 13.75 5.93 24.15
N GLU A 7 12.66 5.16 24.26
CA GLU A 7 11.65 4.97 23.21
C GLU A 7 10.73 6.19 23.04
N GLY A 8 10.40 6.87 24.14
CA GLY A 8 9.50 8.04 24.11
C GLY A 8 10.13 9.26 23.46
N ARG A 9 11.43 9.49 23.67
CA ARG A 9 12.13 10.72 23.26
C ARG A 9 12.16 10.89 21.73
N LYS A 10 12.45 9.81 20.99
CA LYS A 10 12.48 9.83 19.52
C LYS A 10 11.10 10.05 18.89
N LYS A 11 10.04 9.48 19.49
CA LYS A 11 8.64 9.67 19.04
C LYS A 11 8.18 11.12 19.23
N TRP A 12 8.57 11.75 20.34
CA TRP A 12 8.29 13.16 20.61
C TRP A 12 9.07 14.09 19.69
N GLU A 13 10.36 13.83 19.45
CA GLU A 13 11.17 14.61 18.51
C GLU A 13 10.64 14.57 17.08
N PHE A 14 10.14 13.42 16.61
CA PHE A 14 9.52 13.30 15.29
C PHE A 14 8.22 14.11 15.19
N LYS A 15 7.34 14.00 16.19
CA LYS A 15 6.09 14.79 16.24
C LYS A 15 6.34 16.30 16.33
N LEU A 16 7.36 16.73 17.10
CA LEU A 16 7.74 18.14 17.21
C LEU A 16 8.26 18.69 15.88
N LYS A 17 9.13 17.93 15.19
CA LYS A 17 9.62 18.31 13.85
C LYS A 17 8.50 18.39 12.82
N GLN A 18 7.52 17.47 12.88
CA GLN A 18 6.36 17.48 12.00
C GLN A 18 5.45 18.70 12.26
N ALA A 19 5.22 19.03 13.53
CA ALA A 19 4.46 20.23 13.91
C ALA A 19 5.17 21.53 13.49
N GLU A 20 6.50 21.58 13.58
CA GLU A 20 7.31 22.74 13.19
C GLU A 20 7.35 22.93 11.66
N TYR A 21 7.41 21.83 10.89
CA TYR A 21 7.28 21.87 9.42
C TYR A 21 5.90 22.34 8.96
N SER A 22 4.83 21.85 9.61
CA SER A 22 3.46 22.29 9.32
C SER A 22 3.25 23.78 9.55
N LYS A 23 3.97 24.38 10.51
CA LYS A 23 3.90 25.82 10.77
C LYS A 23 4.60 26.66 9.68
N LYS A 24 5.60 26.09 8.99
CA LYS A 24 6.34 26.76 7.92
C LYS A 24 5.63 26.75 6.56
N LEU A 25 4.70 25.83 6.35
CA LEU A 25 3.97 25.64 5.09
C LEU A 25 2.51 26.12 5.18
N GLN A 26 2.24 27.08 6.07
CA GLN A 26 0.87 27.49 6.39
C GLN A 26 0.18 28.17 5.20
N ASP A 27 0.93 28.97 4.42
CA ASP A 27 0.40 29.67 3.25
C ASP A 27 0.10 28.68 2.13
N GLU A 28 0.99 27.72 1.89
CA GLU A 28 0.77 26.64 0.94
C GLU A 28 -0.40 25.74 1.37
N LEU A 29 -0.57 25.49 2.66
CA LEU A 29 -1.72 24.76 3.20
C LEU A 29 -3.03 25.52 2.98
N ASN A 30 -3.02 26.84 3.16
CA ASN A 30 -4.17 27.70 2.92
C ASN A 30 -4.53 27.73 1.42
N GLN A 31 -3.53 27.80 0.55
CA GLN A 31 -3.70 27.70 -0.90
C GLN A 31 -4.26 26.33 -1.31
N TYR A 32 -3.76 25.22 -0.74
CA TYR A 32 -4.29 23.89 -1.05
C TYR A 32 -5.75 23.74 -0.60
N LYS A 33 -6.13 24.43 0.47
CA LYS A 33 -7.50 24.45 1.01
C LYS A 33 -8.42 25.45 0.30
N SER A 34 -7.92 26.33 -0.57
CA SER A 34 -8.76 27.28 -1.30
C SER A 34 -9.43 26.58 -2.48
N TYR A 35 -10.64 26.09 -2.26
CA TYR A 35 -11.51 25.55 -3.29
C TYR A 35 -12.97 25.74 -2.84
N ASP A 36 -13.86 25.88 -3.81
CA ASP A 36 -15.29 26.02 -3.56
C ASP A 36 -15.93 24.65 -3.25
N ILE A 37 -16.80 24.63 -2.25
CA ILE A 37 -17.49 23.41 -1.81
C ILE A 37 -18.54 23.06 -2.85
N GLY A 38 -18.49 21.83 -3.38
CA GLY A 38 -19.40 21.32 -4.40
C GLY A 38 -18.93 21.54 -5.83
N ASP A 39 -17.84 22.28 -6.04
CA ASP A 39 -17.24 22.46 -7.37
C ASP A 39 -16.24 21.36 -7.73
N GLU A 40 -15.75 21.37 -8.97
CA GLU A 40 -14.68 20.47 -9.40
C GLU A 40 -13.38 20.74 -8.63
N CYS A 41 -12.68 19.67 -8.23
CA CYS A 41 -11.38 19.82 -7.57
C CYS A 41 -10.35 20.49 -8.51
N LEU A 42 -9.64 21.50 -7.97
CA LEU A 42 -8.44 22.05 -8.62
C LEU A 42 -7.41 20.93 -8.86
N ALA A 43 -6.72 21.00 -10.00
CA ALA A 43 -5.69 20.04 -10.35
C ALA A 43 -4.35 20.39 -9.69
N ASP A 44 -4.27 20.19 -8.38
CA ASP A 44 -3.13 20.54 -7.53
C ASP A 44 -2.50 19.31 -6.84
N GLU A 45 -2.59 18.16 -7.49
CA GLU A 45 -2.06 16.87 -7.02
C GLU A 45 -0.55 16.92 -6.72
N VAL A 46 0.23 17.58 -7.59
CA VAL A 46 1.68 17.78 -7.41
C VAL A 46 1.96 18.66 -6.19
N PHE A 47 1.12 19.67 -5.98
CA PHE A 47 1.24 20.56 -4.83
C PHE A 47 0.90 19.81 -3.53
N ALA A 48 -0.13 18.96 -3.54
CA ALA A 48 -0.46 18.06 -2.45
C ALA A 48 0.72 17.12 -2.12
N GLN A 49 1.37 16.53 -3.13
CA GLN A 49 2.53 15.66 -2.92
C GLN A 49 3.74 16.41 -2.39
N MET A 50 3.97 17.63 -2.87
CA MET A 50 5.03 18.50 -2.34
C MET A 50 4.80 18.80 -0.86
N LEU A 51 3.56 19.05 -0.43
CA LEU A 51 3.21 19.18 0.99
C LEU A 51 3.49 17.88 1.77
N VAL A 52 2.99 16.73 1.29
CA VAL A 52 3.14 15.42 1.94
C VAL A 52 4.61 15.02 2.09
N SER A 53 5.41 15.20 1.04
CA SER A 53 6.86 14.93 1.04
C SER A 53 7.65 15.80 2.02
N LYS A 54 7.13 16.98 2.37
CA LYS A 54 7.65 17.86 3.43
C LYS A 54 7.03 17.58 4.81
N GLY A 55 6.31 16.47 4.97
CA GLY A 55 5.71 16.06 6.23
C GLY A 55 4.41 16.79 6.60
N CYS A 56 3.87 17.60 5.69
CA CYS A 56 2.57 18.23 5.84
C CYS A 56 1.52 17.41 5.11
N ASP A 57 0.71 16.65 5.84
CA ASP A 57 -0.39 15.89 5.25
C ASP A 57 -1.66 16.78 5.22
N PRO A 58 -2.00 17.38 4.06
CA PRO A 58 -3.23 18.14 3.97
C PRO A 58 -4.42 17.18 4.02
N LEU A 59 -5.40 17.48 4.88
CA LEU A 59 -6.63 16.68 4.93
C LEU A 59 -7.23 16.52 3.52
N PRO A 60 -7.72 15.31 3.15
CA PRO A 60 -8.30 15.08 1.84
C PRO A 60 -9.36 16.12 1.50
N LYS A 61 -9.42 16.56 0.23
CA LYS A 61 -10.50 17.43 -0.25
C LYS A 61 -11.82 16.66 -0.32
N ARG A 62 -12.52 16.57 0.82
CA ARG A 62 -13.80 15.83 0.95
C ARG A 62 -15.01 16.57 0.37
N ARG A 63 -14.80 17.75 -0.21
CA ARG A 63 -15.87 18.72 -0.50
C ARG A 63 -15.88 19.21 -1.95
N CYS A 64 -15.04 18.70 -2.83
CA CYS A 64 -15.08 18.96 -4.27
C CYS A 64 -15.29 17.66 -5.04
N HIS A 65 -15.85 17.75 -6.25
CA HIS A 65 -16.05 16.60 -7.12
C HIS A 65 -14.78 16.29 -7.92
N PRO A 66 -14.29 15.03 -7.92
CA PRO A 66 -13.18 14.65 -8.77
C PRO A 66 -13.58 14.77 -10.24
N LYS A 67 -12.68 15.29 -11.07
CA LYS A 67 -12.92 15.42 -12.52
C LYS A 67 -13.14 14.04 -13.14
N SER A 68 -14.06 13.97 -14.10
CA SER A 68 -14.23 12.77 -14.92
C SER A 68 -12.95 12.45 -15.67
N PRO A 69 -12.63 11.18 -15.93
CA PRO A 69 -11.34 10.80 -16.48
C PRO A 69 -11.33 10.83 -18.01
N LYS A 70 -10.92 11.96 -18.58
CA LYS A 70 -10.53 12.06 -19.99
C LYS A 70 -9.10 12.57 -20.04
N ASP A 71 -8.35 12.27 -21.11
CA ASP A 71 -7.02 12.86 -21.33
C ASP A 71 -7.06 14.39 -21.18
N SER A 72 -8.18 15.03 -21.58
CA SER A 72 -8.41 16.48 -21.42
C SER A 72 -8.51 16.96 -19.96
N ASN A 73 -8.72 16.05 -19.02
CA ASN A 73 -9.02 16.35 -17.62
C ASN A 73 -7.83 16.05 -16.68
N ILE A 74 -6.74 15.50 -17.23
CA ILE A 74 -5.46 15.35 -16.55
C ILE A 74 -4.60 16.58 -16.84
N VAL A 75 -4.00 17.16 -15.80
CA VAL A 75 -2.95 18.17 -15.99
C VAL A 75 -1.65 17.44 -16.26
N TRP A 76 -1.23 17.46 -17.52
CA TRP A 76 -0.07 16.71 -17.98
C TRP A 76 1.27 17.42 -17.77
N ASP A 77 1.27 18.74 -17.54
CA ASP A 77 2.46 19.59 -17.37
C ASP A 77 3.56 19.01 -16.46
N PRO A 78 3.24 18.43 -15.28
CA PRO A 78 4.28 17.89 -14.39
C PRO A 78 4.86 16.55 -14.84
N TYR A 79 4.21 15.83 -15.76
CA TYR A 79 4.62 14.49 -16.17
C TYR A 79 5.39 14.52 -17.49
N THR A 80 6.34 13.60 -17.66
CA THR A 80 7.09 13.50 -18.91
C THR A 80 6.20 13.07 -20.08
N CYS A 81 5.24 12.19 -19.83
CA CYS A 81 4.21 11.84 -20.81
C CYS A 81 3.05 12.84 -20.80
N LYS A 82 2.54 13.18 -21.99
CA LYS A 82 1.45 14.15 -22.18
C LYS A 82 0.12 13.54 -22.67
N SER A 83 0.00 12.22 -22.64
CA SER A 83 -1.22 11.49 -22.99
C SER A 83 -1.19 10.07 -22.42
N HIS A 84 -2.36 9.41 -22.34
CA HIS A 84 -2.41 8.00 -21.95
C HIS A 84 -1.67 7.09 -22.95
N THR A 85 -1.75 7.40 -24.24
CA THR A 85 -1.03 6.66 -25.29
C THR A 85 0.48 6.71 -25.05
N CYS A 86 1.02 7.90 -24.71
CA CYS A 86 2.41 8.03 -24.33
C CYS A 86 2.77 7.11 -23.16
N LEU A 87 1.96 7.07 -22.09
CA LEU A 87 2.23 6.23 -20.92
C LEU A 87 2.28 4.73 -21.25
N ILE A 88 1.46 4.28 -22.20
CA ILE A 88 1.45 2.88 -22.68
C ILE A 88 2.70 2.59 -23.52
N GLU A 89 3.11 3.51 -24.38
CA GLU A 89 4.26 3.38 -25.28
C GLU A 89 5.61 3.56 -24.54
N TRP A 90 5.62 4.34 -23.46
CA TRP A 90 6.78 4.62 -22.61
C TRP A 90 7.33 3.38 -21.88
N LYS A 91 6.69 2.22 -22.01
CA LYS A 91 7.05 0.96 -21.36
C LYS A 91 8.51 0.50 -21.54
N ASN A 92 9.19 1.00 -22.57
CA ASN A 92 10.58 0.66 -22.89
C ASN A 92 11.63 1.52 -22.17
N ASN A 93 11.24 2.57 -21.45
CA ASN A 93 12.15 3.47 -20.75
C ASN A 93 12.44 3.07 -19.29
N LYS A 94 13.47 3.65 -18.69
CA LYS A 94 13.90 3.43 -17.29
C LYS A 94 13.07 4.22 -16.27
N GLY A 95 11.74 4.24 -16.42
CA GLY A 95 10.83 4.89 -15.44
C GLY A 95 10.52 4.02 -14.22
N TYR A 96 9.92 4.61 -13.17
CA TYR A 96 9.50 3.93 -11.94
C TYR A 96 8.57 2.74 -12.22
N CYS A 97 7.69 2.86 -13.22
CA CYS A 97 6.86 1.76 -13.67
C CYS A 97 6.92 1.53 -15.18
N LYS A 98 7.30 0.30 -15.58
CA LYS A 98 7.48 -0.10 -16.98
C LYS A 98 6.19 -0.55 -17.68
N ASP A 99 5.17 -1.02 -16.98
CA ASP A 99 3.96 -1.60 -17.62
C ASP A 99 2.67 -1.19 -16.90
N CYS A 100 2.72 -0.09 -16.16
CA CYS A 100 1.63 0.28 -15.26
C CYS A 100 0.30 0.55 -15.95
N PHE A 101 0.36 1.19 -17.11
CA PHE A 101 -0.79 1.70 -17.84
C PHE A 101 -1.23 0.75 -18.97
N ASP A 102 -0.45 -0.29 -19.29
CA ASP A 102 -0.82 -1.33 -20.26
C ASP A 102 -1.73 -2.40 -19.62
N VAL A 103 -2.99 -2.02 -19.38
CA VAL A 103 -4.01 -2.88 -18.77
C VAL A 103 -4.38 -4.07 -19.67
N LYS A 104 -4.25 -3.92 -21.00
CA LYS A 104 -4.62 -4.95 -21.99
C LYS A 104 -3.49 -5.96 -22.24
N GLY A 105 -2.24 -5.59 -21.98
CA GLY A 105 -1.07 -6.45 -22.10
C GLY A 105 -0.76 -7.22 -20.82
N ARG A 106 0.44 -7.01 -20.25
CA ARG A 106 0.99 -7.82 -19.14
C ARG A 106 0.10 -7.84 -17.89
N LYS A 107 -0.66 -6.78 -17.64
CA LYS A 107 -1.60 -6.69 -16.50
C LYS A 107 -2.90 -7.49 -16.69
N LYS A 108 -3.23 -7.95 -17.91
CA LYS A 108 -4.46 -8.71 -18.19
C LYS A 108 -4.50 -10.07 -17.48
N GLY A 109 -3.36 -10.71 -17.24
CA GLY A 109 -3.28 -12.03 -16.60
C GLY A 109 -2.98 -12.02 -15.10
N ARG A 110 -2.60 -10.88 -14.51
CA ARG A 110 -2.17 -10.84 -13.09
C ARG A 110 -3.31 -11.25 -12.17
N TRP A 111 -2.97 -12.02 -11.15
CA TRP A 111 -3.87 -12.55 -10.11
C TRP A 111 -4.98 -13.51 -10.59
N ILE A 112 -4.98 -13.87 -11.88
CA ILE A 112 -5.85 -14.92 -12.44
C ILE A 112 -5.13 -16.26 -12.45
N PHE A 113 -3.90 -16.26 -12.97
CA PHE A 113 -3.08 -17.45 -13.08
C PHE A 113 -2.14 -17.56 -11.87
N VAL A 114 -1.99 -18.79 -11.37
CA VAL A 114 -1.12 -19.11 -10.24
C VAL A 114 0.08 -19.88 -10.79
N ASP A 115 1.29 -19.41 -10.55
CA ASP A 115 2.52 -20.10 -10.95
C ASP A 115 3.00 -21.11 -9.90
N GLY A 116 2.32 -21.18 -8.74
CA GLY A 116 2.69 -22.00 -7.60
C GLY A 116 3.92 -21.49 -6.84
N GLY A 117 4.44 -20.33 -7.22
CA GLY A 117 5.62 -19.68 -6.66
C GLY A 117 5.26 -18.38 -5.94
N LEU A 118 5.64 -17.25 -6.54
CA LEU A 118 5.50 -15.93 -5.91
C LEU A 118 4.13 -15.29 -6.17
N ASP A 119 3.39 -15.77 -7.18
CA ASP A 119 2.09 -15.21 -7.56
C ASP A 119 0.95 -15.95 -6.83
N PHE A 120 0.08 -15.19 -6.15
CA PHE A 120 -1.14 -15.73 -5.56
C PHE A 120 -2.37 -15.31 -6.39
N GLY A 121 -3.25 -16.26 -6.70
CA GLY A 121 -4.50 -15.97 -7.39
C GLY A 121 -5.55 -15.38 -6.43
N ILE A 122 -6.35 -14.40 -6.89
CA ILE A 122 -7.38 -13.77 -6.06
C ILE A 122 -8.36 -14.82 -5.52
N ASP A 123 -8.87 -15.72 -6.36
CA ASP A 123 -9.86 -16.72 -5.93
C ASP A 123 -9.26 -17.68 -4.91
N GLN A 124 -7.98 -17.99 -5.05
CA GLN A 124 -7.25 -18.82 -4.11
C GLN A 124 -7.06 -18.14 -2.75
N VAL A 125 -6.73 -16.83 -2.75
CA VAL A 125 -6.58 -16.04 -1.53
C VAL A 125 -7.92 -15.88 -0.82
N LEU A 126 -8.98 -15.51 -1.54
CA LEU A 126 -10.33 -15.36 -0.98
C LEU A 126 -10.85 -16.70 -0.45
N GLY A 127 -10.54 -17.82 -1.11
CA GLY A 127 -10.88 -19.18 -0.68
C GLY A 127 -10.13 -19.70 0.55
N THR A 128 -9.13 -18.98 1.07
CA THR A 128 -8.46 -19.38 2.33
C THR A 128 -9.31 -19.14 3.58
N LYS A 129 -10.45 -18.45 3.45
CA LYS A 129 -11.35 -18.20 4.57
C LYS A 129 -12.32 -19.35 4.80
N ARG A 130 -12.71 -19.52 6.06
CA ARG A 130 -13.85 -20.38 6.43
C ARG A 130 -15.15 -19.82 5.83
N SER A 131 -16.11 -20.69 5.56
CA SER A 131 -17.38 -20.40 4.88
C SER A 131 -18.22 -19.29 5.53
N ASP A 132 -17.97 -18.95 6.79
CA ASP A 132 -18.64 -17.92 7.58
C ASP A 132 -17.91 -16.56 7.59
N SER A 133 -16.70 -16.47 7.04
CA SER A 133 -15.86 -15.27 7.06
C SER A 133 -15.68 -14.70 5.66
N THR A 134 -16.50 -13.70 5.33
CA THR A 134 -16.45 -12.99 4.05
C THR A 134 -15.44 -11.84 4.07
N ILE A 135 -14.87 -11.52 2.91
CA ILE A 135 -13.99 -10.36 2.69
C ILE A 135 -14.81 -9.34 1.92
N HIS A 136 -15.02 -8.16 2.48
CA HIS A 136 -15.86 -7.12 1.87
C HIS A 136 -15.10 -5.85 1.55
N ILE A 137 -14.12 -5.51 2.38
CA ILE A 137 -13.37 -4.26 2.24
C ILE A 137 -11.88 -4.47 2.49
N GLY A 138 -11.04 -3.81 1.70
CA GLY A 138 -9.60 -3.89 1.87
C GLY A 138 -8.85 -2.66 1.42
N LEU A 139 -7.55 -2.66 1.69
CA LEU A 139 -6.61 -1.61 1.31
C LEU A 139 -5.52 -2.19 0.43
N ASP A 140 -5.23 -1.54 -0.69
CA ASP A 140 -4.12 -1.84 -1.58
C ASP A 140 -3.07 -0.74 -1.46
N ILE A 141 -1.98 -1.03 -0.76
CA ILE A 141 -0.90 -0.10 -0.49
C ILE A 141 0.02 -0.06 -1.69
N GLY A 142 0.08 1.11 -2.35
CA GLY A 142 0.90 1.30 -3.55
C GLY A 142 0.35 0.58 -4.77
N GLY A 143 -0.97 0.55 -4.94
CA GLY A 143 -1.66 -0.22 -6.00
C GLY A 143 -1.49 0.29 -7.44
N GLU A 144 -0.51 1.17 -7.69
CA GLU A 144 -0.20 1.77 -8.99
C GLU A 144 -1.46 2.35 -9.68
N THR A 145 -1.92 1.72 -10.76
CA THR A 145 -3.10 2.10 -11.56
C THR A 145 -4.41 1.44 -11.08
N GLY A 146 -4.43 0.91 -9.85
CA GLY A 146 -5.60 0.27 -9.25
C GLY A 146 -6.03 -1.02 -9.94
N THR A 147 -5.10 -1.73 -10.60
CA THR A 147 -5.45 -2.95 -11.35
C THR A 147 -5.92 -4.06 -10.41
N PHE A 148 -5.25 -4.23 -9.27
CA PHE A 148 -5.66 -5.19 -8.24
C PHE A 148 -7.07 -4.90 -7.73
N ALA A 149 -7.33 -3.65 -7.32
CA ALA A 149 -8.63 -3.19 -6.85
C ALA A 149 -9.75 -3.43 -7.86
N ALA A 150 -9.51 -3.16 -9.14
CA ALA A 150 -10.50 -3.42 -10.18
C ALA A 150 -10.82 -4.91 -10.34
N ARG A 151 -9.83 -5.80 -10.19
CA ARG A 151 -10.00 -7.26 -10.34
C ARG A 151 -10.76 -7.90 -9.21
N ILE A 152 -10.46 -7.50 -7.99
CA ILE A 152 -11.11 -8.07 -6.82
C ILE A 152 -12.53 -7.48 -6.63
N LYS A 153 -12.80 -6.29 -7.19
CA LYS A 153 -14.15 -5.72 -7.33
C LYS A 153 -15.08 -6.61 -8.15
N GLU A 154 -14.56 -7.36 -9.13
CA GLU A 154 -15.34 -8.38 -9.88
C GLU A 154 -15.85 -9.51 -8.97
N ARG A 155 -15.27 -9.69 -7.76
CA ARG A 155 -15.74 -10.62 -6.71
C ARG A 155 -16.48 -9.92 -5.57
N ASN A 156 -17.03 -8.72 -5.82
CA ASN A 156 -17.77 -7.92 -4.84
C ASN A 156 -16.96 -7.53 -3.60
N VAL A 157 -15.64 -7.36 -3.75
CA VAL A 157 -14.77 -6.81 -2.70
C VAL A 157 -14.44 -5.36 -3.04
N THR A 158 -14.71 -4.45 -2.11
CA THR A 158 -14.33 -3.05 -2.25
C THR A 158 -12.88 -2.88 -1.80
N ILE A 159 -12.00 -2.43 -2.71
CA ILE A 159 -10.64 -2.07 -2.36
C ILE A 159 -10.45 -0.57 -2.45
N ILE A 160 -9.90 -0.04 -1.38
CA ILE A 160 -9.34 1.29 -1.27
C ILE A 160 -7.90 1.20 -1.77
N THR A 161 -7.52 1.96 -2.80
CA THR A 161 -6.13 1.95 -3.29
C THR A 161 -5.41 3.22 -2.86
N SER A 162 -4.27 3.09 -2.21
CA SER A 162 -3.32 4.19 -2.04
C SER A 162 -2.24 4.12 -3.12
N THR A 163 -1.84 5.27 -3.65
CA THR A 163 -0.81 5.39 -4.68
C THR A 163 -0.06 6.71 -4.53
N LEU A 164 1.08 6.83 -5.21
CA LEU A 164 1.85 8.07 -5.35
C LEU A 164 1.97 8.38 -6.85
N ASP A 165 1.80 9.64 -7.26
CA ASP A 165 1.94 10.07 -8.67
C ASP A 165 3.41 10.27 -9.06
N LEU A 166 4.18 9.17 -9.08
CA LEU A 166 5.59 9.16 -9.45
C LEU A 166 5.76 9.10 -10.96
N ASP A 167 6.06 10.23 -11.61
CA ASP A 167 6.22 10.37 -13.06
C ASP A 167 5.00 9.89 -13.88
N GLY A 168 3.82 9.86 -13.27
CA GLY A 168 2.55 9.58 -13.94
C GLY A 168 1.33 9.77 -13.05
N PRO A 169 0.14 10.06 -13.62
CA PRO A 169 -1.09 10.39 -12.88
C PRO A 169 -1.82 9.12 -12.37
N PHE A 170 -1.24 8.43 -11.41
CA PHE A 170 -1.80 7.19 -10.86
C PHE A 170 -3.13 7.40 -10.12
N SER A 171 -3.23 8.46 -9.33
CA SER A 171 -4.41 8.85 -8.55
C SER A 171 -5.61 9.14 -9.44
N HIS A 172 -5.41 9.92 -10.50
CA HIS A 172 -6.43 10.21 -11.51
C HIS A 172 -6.84 8.94 -12.29
N PHE A 173 -5.88 8.06 -12.59
CA PHE A 173 -6.17 6.78 -13.23
C PHE A 173 -6.98 5.86 -12.31
N ILE A 174 -6.76 5.86 -11.00
CA ILE A 174 -7.59 5.12 -10.02
C ILE A 174 -9.00 5.71 -9.95
N ALA A 175 -9.11 7.04 -9.80
CA ALA A 175 -10.38 7.75 -9.76
C ALA A 175 -11.22 7.47 -11.02
N SER A 176 -10.56 7.36 -12.18
CA SER A 176 -11.21 7.05 -13.46
C SER A 176 -12.02 5.75 -13.46
N ARG A 177 -11.62 4.81 -12.62
CA ARG A 177 -12.21 3.48 -12.50
C ARG A 177 -13.29 3.42 -11.41
N GLY A 178 -13.65 4.58 -10.84
CA GLY A 178 -14.63 4.70 -9.76
C GLY A 178 -14.15 4.07 -8.46
N LEU A 179 -12.86 4.24 -8.12
CA LEU A 179 -12.24 3.78 -6.88
C LEU A 179 -11.97 4.99 -5.96
N ILE A 180 -12.37 4.94 -4.69
CA ILE A 180 -12.36 6.10 -3.76
C ILE A 180 -11.46 5.81 -2.52
N PRO A 181 -10.62 6.76 -2.06
CA PRO A 181 -9.83 6.63 -0.83
C PRO A 181 -10.65 6.84 0.47
N PHE A 182 -10.37 6.11 1.58
CA PHE A 182 -11.09 6.27 2.86
C PHE A 182 -10.23 5.95 4.13
N PHE A 183 -10.72 6.34 5.32
CA PHE A 183 -10.04 6.32 6.64
C PHE A 183 -10.70 5.40 7.70
N GLU A 184 -9.83 4.80 8.52
CA GLU A 184 -10.01 4.10 9.82
C GLU A 184 -10.59 2.66 9.90
N THR A 185 -9.75 1.81 10.50
CA THR A 185 -9.92 0.49 11.17
C THR A 185 -11.17 -0.34 10.85
N THR A 186 -11.07 -1.30 9.92
CA THR A 186 -11.88 -2.55 9.84
C THR A 186 -11.57 -3.32 8.55
N LEU A 187 -10.30 -3.44 8.15
CA LEU A 187 -9.99 -4.05 6.85
C LEU A 187 -10.03 -5.59 6.92
N ASP A 188 -10.65 -6.20 5.89
CA ASP A 188 -10.70 -7.65 5.69
C ASP A 188 -9.51 -8.19 4.91
N ILE A 189 -8.91 -7.33 4.09
CA ILE A 189 -7.72 -7.65 3.34
C ILE A 189 -6.84 -6.40 3.23
N VAL A 190 -5.56 -6.53 3.54
CA VAL A 190 -4.56 -5.53 3.18
C VAL A 190 -3.64 -6.18 2.16
N HIS A 191 -3.46 -5.54 1.01
CA HIS A 191 -2.60 -5.98 -0.07
C HIS A 191 -1.47 -4.96 -0.26
N SER A 192 -0.28 -5.44 -0.59
CA SER A 192 0.83 -4.60 -1.04
C SER A 192 1.67 -5.39 -2.02
N MET A 193 1.95 -4.81 -3.18
CA MET A 193 2.83 -5.39 -4.19
C MET A 193 3.93 -4.41 -4.57
N LYS A 194 5.20 -4.85 -4.50
CA LYS A 194 6.40 -4.10 -4.94
C LYS A 194 6.66 -2.71 -4.30
N PHE A 195 5.67 -2.11 -3.65
CA PHE A 195 5.77 -0.80 -3.00
C PHE A 195 6.54 -0.90 -1.67
N ILE A 196 6.16 -1.86 -0.82
CA ILE A 196 6.93 -2.19 0.37
C ILE A 196 8.17 -2.99 -0.08
N GLY A 197 9.37 -2.52 0.27
CA GLY A 197 10.63 -3.15 -0.14
C GLY A 197 11.84 -2.66 0.66
N ASN A 198 13.02 -3.20 0.34
CA ASN A 198 14.29 -2.88 1.02
C ASN A 198 14.74 -1.40 0.95
N TRP A 199 14.03 -0.54 0.24
CA TRP A 199 14.28 0.91 0.26
C TRP A 199 13.76 1.58 1.54
N LEU A 200 12.80 0.94 2.22
CA LEU A 200 12.30 1.39 3.53
C LEU A 200 13.30 0.98 4.62
N PRO A 201 13.69 1.91 5.52
CA PRO A 201 14.45 1.55 6.72
C PRO A 201 13.72 0.46 7.52
N GLU A 202 14.45 -0.51 8.05
CA GLU A 202 13.89 -1.68 8.74
C GLU A 202 12.93 -1.31 9.88
N THR A 203 13.25 -0.26 10.65
CA THR A 203 12.40 0.26 11.72
C THR A 203 11.07 0.80 11.19
N MET A 204 11.09 1.51 10.06
CA MET A 204 9.89 2.05 9.42
C MET A 204 9.03 0.93 8.84
N LEU A 205 9.66 -0.10 8.26
CA LEU A 205 8.95 -1.29 7.80
C LEU A 205 8.27 -2.02 8.96
N GLU A 206 8.94 -2.18 10.08
CA GLU A 206 8.36 -2.83 11.27
C GLU A 206 7.17 -2.03 11.80
N PHE A 207 7.26 -0.69 11.86
CA PHE A 207 6.11 0.15 12.21
C PHE A 207 4.95 0.02 11.21
N LEU A 208 5.24 -0.02 9.91
CA LEU A 208 4.22 -0.22 8.88
C LEU A 208 3.51 -1.57 9.07
N LEU A 209 4.25 -2.64 9.37
CA LEU A 209 3.66 -3.95 9.64
C LEU A 209 2.78 -3.94 10.90
N TYR A 210 3.18 -3.22 11.95
CA TYR A 210 2.32 -3.01 13.12
C TYR A 210 1.06 -2.20 12.79
N ASP A 211 1.15 -1.18 11.93
CA ASP A 211 -0.01 -0.43 11.48
C ASP A 211 -0.96 -1.30 10.65
N VAL A 212 -0.43 -2.13 9.74
CA VAL A 212 -1.20 -3.12 8.99
C VAL A 212 -1.89 -4.11 9.94
N TYR A 213 -1.17 -4.61 10.95
CA TYR A 213 -1.74 -5.48 11.99
C TYR A 213 -2.86 -4.79 12.78
N ARG A 214 -2.68 -3.51 13.11
CA ARG A 214 -3.65 -2.70 13.84
C ARG A 214 -4.94 -2.49 13.07
N VAL A 215 -4.87 -2.19 11.77
CA VAL A 215 -6.05 -1.91 10.93
C VAL A 215 -6.78 -3.16 10.43
N SER A 216 -6.13 -4.32 10.48
CA SER A 216 -6.71 -5.61 10.08
C SER A 216 -7.64 -6.17 11.17
N ARG A 217 -8.83 -6.66 10.79
CA ARG A 217 -9.72 -7.36 11.74
C ARG A 217 -9.18 -8.76 12.12
N PRO A 218 -9.52 -9.31 13.28
CA PRO A 218 -9.20 -10.70 13.62
C PRO A 218 -9.71 -11.67 12.55
N GLY A 219 -8.92 -12.70 12.22
CA GLY A 219 -9.24 -13.67 11.18
C GLY A 219 -9.07 -13.16 9.75
N LYS A 220 -8.65 -11.92 9.53
CA LYS A 220 -8.50 -11.28 8.19
C LYS A 220 -7.07 -11.33 7.67
N ILE A 221 -6.92 -11.02 6.37
CA ILE A 221 -5.71 -11.33 5.60
C ILE A 221 -4.81 -10.11 5.46
N PHE A 222 -3.50 -10.32 5.59
CA PHE A 222 -2.49 -9.47 4.98
C PHE A 222 -1.77 -10.25 3.87
N TRP A 223 -1.77 -9.68 2.67
CA TRP A 223 -1.19 -10.25 1.46
C TRP A 223 -0.05 -9.33 0.98
N LEU A 224 1.17 -9.80 1.16
CA LEU A 224 2.38 -9.12 0.69
C LEU A 224 2.95 -9.90 -0.50
N GLU A 225 3.12 -9.24 -1.64
CA GLU A 225 3.54 -9.89 -2.87
C GLU A 225 4.82 -9.24 -3.44
N HIS A 226 5.75 -10.07 -3.91
CA HIS A 226 6.96 -9.62 -4.61
C HIS A 226 7.79 -8.58 -3.81
N PHE A 227 7.89 -8.76 -2.48
CA PHE A 227 8.72 -7.93 -1.61
C PHE A 227 10.20 -8.15 -1.91
N PHE A 228 10.90 -7.11 -2.36
CA PHE A 228 12.33 -7.20 -2.72
C PHE A 228 13.24 -7.13 -1.49
N CYS A 229 14.22 -8.04 -1.43
CA CYS A 229 15.25 -8.07 -0.40
C CYS A 229 16.55 -8.75 -0.88
N PHE A 230 17.61 -8.65 -0.09
CA PHE A 230 18.80 -9.48 -0.28
C PHE A 230 18.67 -10.82 0.45
N GLY A 231 19.30 -11.86 -0.08
CA GLY A 231 19.19 -13.23 0.45
C GLY A 231 19.61 -13.37 1.91
N SER A 232 20.59 -12.59 2.36
CA SER A 232 21.01 -12.55 3.78
C SER A 232 19.91 -12.02 4.72
N GLN A 233 19.03 -11.16 4.22
CA GLN A 233 17.97 -10.54 5.01
C GLN A 233 16.70 -11.40 5.11
N VAL A 234 16.52 -12.39 4.23
CA VAL A 234 15.31 -13.24 4.21
C VAL A 234 15.09 -13.90 5.57
N ASN A 235 16.07 -14.68 6.02
CA ASN A 235 16.00 -15.40 7.31
C ASN A 235 16.55 -14.56 8.48
N GLY A 236 17.49 -13.64 8.23
CA GLY A 236 18.13 -12.85 9.27
C GLY A 236 17.30 -11.66 9.77
N THR A 237 16.48 -11.08 8.90
CA THR A 237 15.78 -9.81 9.19
C THR A 237 14.27 -9.96 9.05
N TYR A 238 13.78 -10.33 7.86
CA TYR A 238 12.36 -10.20 7.53
C TYR A 238 11.49 -11.31 8.10
N LEU A 239 11.95 -12.56 8.08
CA LEU A 239 11.22 -13.67 8.70
C LEU A 239 11.02 -13.42 10.21
N PRO A 240 12.06 -13.07 11.01
CA PRO A 240 11.86 -12.71 12.42
C PRO A 240 10.97 -11.48 12.64
N MET A 241 11.08 -10.46 11.77
CA MET A 241 10.26 -9.25 11.87
C MET A 241 8.77 -9.57 11.70
N LEU A 242 8.41 -10.40 10.71
CA LEU A 242 7.02 -10.81 10.49
C LEU A 242 6.49 -11.68 11.63
N ASP A 243 7.33 -12.55 12.19
CA ASP A 243 6.95 -13.39 13.34
C ASP A 243 6.68 -12.54 14.60
N ARG A 244 7.39 -11.41 14.80
CA ARG A 244 7.16 -10.49 15.94
C ARG A 244 5.84 -9.71 15.86
N VAL A 245 5.37 -9.40 14.66
CA VAL A 245 4.16 -8.57 14.46
C VAL A 245 2.88 -9.28 14.94
N GLY A 246 2.88 -10.63 14.97
CA GLY A 246 1.80 -11.43 15.54
C GLY A 246 0.80 -12.00 14.53
N PHE A 247 1.10 -11.96 13.24
CA PHE A 247 0.32 -12.68 12.22
C PHE A 247 0.69 -14.17 12.19
N ASN A 248 -0.29 -15.03 11.87
CA ASN A 248 -0.03 -16.42 11.52
C ASN A 248 0.25 -16.56 10.02
N LYS A 249 1.26 -17.35 9.66
CA LYS A 249 1.62 -17.63 8.27
C LYS A 249 0.65 -18.64 7.66
N LEU A 250 -0.09 -18.23 6.62
CA LEU A 250 -0.88 -19.15 5.79
C LEU A 250 -0.03 -19.71 4.65
N ARG A 251 0.76 -18.85 4.01
CA ARG A 251 1.67 -19.23 2.91
C ARG A 251 2.90 -18.35 2.92
N TRP A 252 4.03 -18.95 2.55
CA TRP A 252 5.32 -18.28 2.47
C TRP A 252 6.09 -18.83 1.29
N HIS A 253 6.48 -17.95 0.36
CA HIS A 253 7.33 -18.28 -0.76
C HIS A 253 8.46 -17.24 -0.86
N ALA A 254 9.68 -17.73 -0.99
CA ALA A 254 10.85 -16.90 -1.26
C ALA A 254 11.58 -17.47 -2.47
N ALA A 255 11.81 -16.65 -3.49
CA ALA A 255 12.51 -17.07 -4.69
C ALA A 255 13.51 -16.02 -5.15
N ARG A 256 14.57 -16.48 -5.82
CA ARG A 256 15.58 -15.58 -6.37
C ARG A 256 15.02 -14.82 -7.55
N LYS A 257 15.38 -13.55 -7.63
CA LYS A 257 15.08 -12.73 -8.80
C LYS A 257 15.87 -13.23 -10.00
N LEU A 258 15.16 -13.45 -11.11
CA LEU A 258 15.79 -13.81 -12.37
C LEU A 258 16.30 -12.55 -13.07
N HIS A 259 17.59 -12.52 -13.39
CA HIS A 259 18.20 -11.43 -14.14
C HIS A 259 18.44 -11.87 -15.59
N HIS A 260 18.07 -10.99 -16.54
CA HIS A 260 18.25 -11.23 -17.97
C HIS A 260 19.73 -11.30 -18.39
N ASP A 261 20.64 -10.72 -17.59
CA ASP A 261 22.08 -10.73 -17.82
C ASP A 261 22.76 -12.03 -17.37
N GLY A 262 22.00 -12.98 -16.80
CA GLY A 262 22.54 -14.25 -16.27
C GLY A 262 23.38 -14.10 -15.00
N VAL A 263 23.57 -12.87 -14.50
CA VAL A 263 24.35 -12.61 -13.30
C VAL A 263 23.49 -12.99 -12.09
N ARG A 264 23.95 -14.01 -11.37
CA ARG A 264 23.33 -14.46 -10.12
C ARG A 264 23.62 -13.46 -9.00
N LYS A 265 22.84 -12.38 -8.94
CA LYS A 265 22.80 -11.51 -7.77
C LYS A 265 22.03 -12.19 -6.65
N ASN A 266 22.42 -11.96 -5.40
CA ASN A 266 21.69 -12.49 -4.24
C ASN A 266 20.44 -11.65 -3.92
N GLU A 267 19.67 -11.34 -4.97
CA GLU A 267 18.43 -10.57 -4.94
C GLU A 267 17.25 -11.54 -4.90
N TRP A 268 16.31 -11.30 -3.99
CA TRP A 268 15.19 -12.20 -3.70
C TRP A 268 13.86 -11.44 -3.69
N TYR A 269 12.81 -12.20 -3.96
CA TYR A 269 11.44 -11.80 -3.71
C TYR A 269 10.81 -12.70 -2.65
N ILE A 270 10.05 -12.08 -1.75
CA ILE A 270 9.22 -12.77 -0.77
C ILE A 270 7.75 -12.46 -1.11
N SER A 271 6.93 -13.50 -1.20
CA SER A 271 5.48 -13.40 -1.21
C SER A 271 4.93 -14.17 -0.03
N VAL A 272 4.11 -13.50 0.79
CA VAL A 272 3.57 -14.08 2.03
C VAL A 272 2.09 -13.75 2.18
N LEU A 273 1.33 -14.77 2.57
CA LEU A 273 -0.06 -14.66 2.96
C LEU A 273 -0.16 -14.88 4.47
N LEU A 274 -0.65 -13.87 5.17
CA LEU A 274 -0.70 -13.79 6.62
C LEU A 274 -2.15 -13.65 7.07
N VAL A 275 -2.47 -14.22 8.24
CA VAL A 275 -3.79 -14.07 8.88
C VAL A 275 -3.65 -13.56 10.30
N LYS A 276 -4.45 -12.56 10.66
CA LYS A 276 -4.50 -12.09 12.04
C LYS A 276 -5.19 -13.15 12.90
N PRO A 277 -4.60 -13.62 14.01
CA PRO A 277 -5.23 -14.62 14.87
C PRO A 277 -6.59 -14.12 15.40
N MET A 278 -7.54 -15.05 15.56
CA MET A 278 -8.80 -14.79 16.26
C MET A 278 -8.52 -14.85 17.76
N ILE A 279 -8.64 -13.72 18.45
CA ILE A 279 -8.66 -13.72 19.92
C ILE A 279 -10.11 -14.00 20.31
N CYS A 280 -10.48 -15.28 20.37
CA CYS A 280 -11.73 -15.65 21.00
C CYS A 280 -11.60 -15.39 22.50
N GLY A 281 -12.59 -14.75 23.11
CA GLY A 281 -12.57 -14.47 24.54
C GLY A 281 -12.27 -15.75 25.32
N MET A 282 -11.19 -15.72 26.10
CA MET A 282 -11.13 -16.55 27.29
C MET A 282 -12.35 -16.19 28.13
N HIS A 283 -13.37 -17.03 28.11
CA HIS A 283 -14.31 -17.12 29.22
C HIS A 283 -13.49 -17.40 30.50
N GLU A 284 -13.42 -16.40 31.37
CA GLU A 284 -13.42 -16.45 32.84
C GLU A 284 -12.44 -17.33 33.66
N ASN A 285 -11.43 -18.02 33.11
CA ASN A 285 -10.63 -18.94 33.95
C ASN A 285 -9.12 -18.69 34.12
N ILE A 286 -8.59 -17.50 33.80
CA ILE A 286 -7.15 -17.21 34.03
C ILE A 286 -6.89 -16.06 35.03
N MET A 287 -7.91 -15.47 35.65
CA MET A 287 -7.73 -14.48 36.73
C MET A 287 -7.76 -15.08 38.16
N LEU A 288 -7.50 -16.39 38.32
CA LEU A 288 -7.40 -17.03 39.65
C LEU A 288 -6.14 -17.90 39.87
N LYS A 289 -5.06 -17.69 39.11
CA LYS A 289 -3.75 -18.29 39.45
C LYS A 289 -2.65 -17.25 39.59
N ILE A 290 -2.94 -16.21 40.35
CA ILE A 290 -1.92 -15.46 41.08
C ILE A 290 -2.39 -15.42 42.54
N ASN A 291 -2.10 -16.51 43.25
CA ASN A 291 -1.89 -16.53 44.70
C ASN A 291 -0.51 -17.16 44.90
#